data_AF-A0A3C0VSE1-F1
#
_entry.id   AF-A0A3C0VSE1-F1
#
_cell.length_a   1.000
_cell.length_b   1.000
_cell.length_c   1.000
_cell.angle_alpha   90.00
_cell.angle_beta   90.00
_cell.angle_gamma   90.00
#
_symmetry.space_group_name_H-M   'P 1'
#
loop_
_entity.id
_entity.type
_entity.pdbx_description
1 polymer ?
#
loop_
_entity_poly.entity_id
_entity_poly.type
_entity_poly.pdbx_seq_one_letter_code
_entity_poly.pdbx_strand_id
1 'polypeptide(L)'
;MVTSKGANLLEPGKTPAENISFLVFLTAVIKAVDEYADLLRLSVASAGNDHRLGANEAPPAIISIFLGDELTEIINAIENDTFFKSKKAQKMDIGATVLPHFFRDTTDRNRTSPFAFTGNKFEFRSLGSSASVATPNIILNTAVAEALSQFYDELKKSKGSIEDAVHKLVKKTIKKHKRVIFNGNGYTDEWVAEAKKRGLYNLKSTPDVLPTFIEKKNVELFTKHHIFTEPEINSRYEILLENYCKTLHIESKTLQDMLYAQFLPTLMKFSDKVAASIEAKERMGLKAKAEKGLVKKLDAAYEELFVYAEKLVEDTDKAEAMDDLLKRAYHYHDKILVEMGQIREIADSVEVYFPAELQPYPTYADMLFYV
;
A
#
# COMPACT_ATOMS: atom_id res chain seq x y z
N MET A 1 -10.08 19.47 -6.72
CA MET A 1 -10.94 19.95 -7.83
C MET A 1 -11.61 21.25 -7.43
N VAL A 2 -11.08 22.38 -7.89
CA VAL A 2 -11.62 23.72 -7.59
C VAL A 2 -11.79 24.46 -8.93
N THR A 3 -12.91 25.16 -9.08
CA THR A 3 -13.18 25.95 -10.30
C THR A 3 -12.35 27.23 -10.32
N SER A 4 -12.21 27.87 -11.48
CA SER A 4 -11.56 29.19 -11.60
C SER A 4 -12.24 30.30 -10.79
N LYS A 5 -13.49 30.09 -10.36
CA LYS A 5 -14.24 31.00 -9.47
C LYS A 5 -14.09 30.66 -7.98
N GLY A 6 -13.24 29.70 -7.62
CA GLY A 6 -12.98 29.32 -6.23
C GLY A 6 -13.96 28.32 -5.60
N ALA A 7 -14.96 27.83 -6.34
CA ALA A 7 -15.89 26.82 -5.82
C ALA A 7 -15.23 25.44 -5.75
N ASN A 8 -15.26 24.81 -4.58
CA ASN A 8 -14.85 23.41 -4.38
C ASN A 8 -15.99 22.47 -4.79
N LEU A 9 -15.75 21.63 -5.80
CA LEU A 9 -16.76 20.72 -6.37
C LEU A 9 -16.97 19.46 -5.51
N LEU A 10 -16.10 19.23 -4.53
CA LEU A 10 -16.22 18.17 -3.55
C LEU A 10 -16.77 18.67 -2.21
N GLU A 11 -17.18 19.94 -2.12
CA GLU A 11 -17.83 20.47 -0.93
C GLU A 11 -19.32 20.06 -0.92
N PRO A 12 -19.77 19.23 0.04
CA PRO A 12 -21.13 18.72 0.08
C PRO A 12 -22.16 19.82 0.34
N GLY A 13 -21.79 20.84 1.14
CA GLY A 13 -22.70 21.92 1.54
C GLY A 13 -23.69 21.50 2.63
N LYS A 14 -24.71 22.33 2.88
CA LYS A 14 -25.70 22.11 3.97
C LYS A 14 -26.71 21.00 3.65
N THR A 15 -27.05 20.83 2.37
CA THR A 15 -28.00 19.81 1.89
C THR A 15 -27.33 18.98 0.78
N PRO A 16 -26.43 18.05 1.14
CA PRO A 16 -25.60 17.36 0.15
C PRO A 16 -26.39 16.51 -0.85
N ALA A 17 -27.55 15.99 -0.41
CA ALA A 17 -28.48 15.25 -1.26
C ALA A 17 -29.16 16.11 -2.35
N GLU A 18 -29.19 17.44 -2.19
CA GLU A 18 -29.77 18.39 -3.15
C GLU A 18 -28.67 19.06 -4.01
N ASN A 19 -27.40 18.92 -3.63
CA ASN A 19 -26.28 19.53 -4.32
C ASN A 19 -25.88 18.69 -5.54
N ILE A 20 -26.57 18.93 -6.66
CA ILE A 20 -26.39 18.19 -7.92
C ILE A 20 -24.93 18.20 -8.39
N SER A 21 -24.26 19.35 -8.34
CA SER A 21 -22.85 19.47 -8.72
C SER A 21 -21.97 18.54 -7.89
N PHE A 22 -22.10 18.60 -6.57
CA PHE A 22 -21.36 17.71 -5.67
C PHE A 22 -21.62 16.23 -6.00
N LEU A 23 -22.87 15.83 -6.19
CA LEU A 23 -23.22 14.44 -6.51
C LEU A 23 -22.62 13.96 -7.83
N VAL A 24 -22.59 14.81 -8.86
CA VAL A 24 -21.95 14.50 -10.15
C VAL A 24 -20.45 14.27 -9.97
N PHE A 25 -19.75 15.16 -9.28
CA PHE A 25 -18.29 15.02 -9.09
C PHE A 25 -17.96 13.88 -8.12
N LEU A 26 -18.73 13.68 -7.06
CA LEU A 26 -18.57 12.55 -6.13
C LEU A 26 -18.72 11.23 -6.87
N THR A 27 -19.78 11.07 -7.68
CA THR A 27 -20.00 9.83 -8.44
C THR A 27 -19.01 9.63 -9.57
N ALA A 28 -18.50 10.71 -10.19
CA ALA A 28 -17.41 10.63 -11.16
C ALA A 28 -16.13 10.07 -10.51
N VAL A 29 -15.79 10.53 -9.30
CA VAL A 29 -14.64 9.99 -8.55
C VAL A 29 -14.86 8.53 -8.16
N ILE A 30 -16.05 8.16 -7.67
CA ILE A 30 -16.37 6.76 -7.33
C ILE A 30 -16.20 5.85 -8.55
N LYS A 31 -16.73 6.26 -9.71
CA LYS A 31 -16.58 5.53 -10.97
C LYS A 31 -15.12 5.43 -11.41
N ALA A 32 -14.36 6.52 -11.36
CA ALA A 32 -12.96 6.56 -11.74
C ALA A 32 -12.12 5.59 -10.90
N VAL A 33 -12.32 5.60 -9.58
CA VAL A 33 -11.60 4.70 -8.65
C VAL A 33 -12.01 3.24 -8.85
N ASP A 34 -13.29 2.95 -9.09
CA ASP A 34 -13.75 1.58 -9.32
C ASP A 34 -13.25 0.99 -10.65
N GLU A 35 -13.27 1.77 -11.74
CA GLU A 35 -12.87 1.27 -13.07
C GLU A 35 -11.35 1.18 -13.23
N TYR A 36 -10.59 2.04 -12.54
CA TYR A 36 -9.14 2.16 -12.64
C TYR A 36 -8.41 1.89 -11.32
N ALA A 37 -9.00 1.04 -10.46
CA ALA A 37 -8.42 0.60 -9.19
C ALA A 37 -7.03 -0.04 -9.35
N ASP A 38 -6.84 -0.80 -10.42
CA ASP A 38 -5.57 -1.37 -10.85
C ASP A 38 -4.51 -0.29 -11.09
N LEU A 39 -4.83 0.76 -11.87
CA LEU A 39 -3.91 1.88 -12.11
C LEU A 39 -3.62 2.69 -10.85
N LEU A 40 -4.59 2.85 -9.95
CA LEU A 40 -4.35 3.49 -8.65
C LEU A 40 -3.40 2.66 -7.79
N ARG A 41 -3.53 1.33 -7.77
CA ARG A 41 -2.56 0.44 -7.11
C ARG A 41 -1.19 0.49 -7.78
N LEU A 42 -1.14 0.59 -9.12
CA LEU A 42 0.09 0.75 -9.90
C LEU A 42 0.82 2.05 -9.54
N SER A 43 0.07 3.14 -9.32
CA SER A 43 0.62 4.47 -9.05
C SER A 43 1.50 4.55 -7.80
N VAL A 44 1.40 3.54 -6.94
CA VAL A 44 2.12 3.41 -5.68
C VAL A 44 2.99 2.15 -5.62
N ALA A 45 3.20 1.48 -6.74
CA ALA A 45 4.00 0.26 -6.83
C ALA A 45 5.49 0.57 -6.72
N SER A 46 6.16 -0.03 -5.74
CA SER A 46 7.61 -0.02 -5.57
C SER A 46 8.02 -1.09 -4.56
N ALA A 47 9.27 -1.55 -4.62
CA ALA A 47 9.82 -2.51 -3.65
C ALA A 47 9.63 -2.03 -2.20
N GLY A 48 10.02 -0.78 -1.92
CA GLY A 48 9.86 -0.21 -0.57
C GLY A 48 8.41 -0.04 -0.11
N ASN A 49 7.47 0.31 -1.00
CA ASN A 49 6.07 0.48 -0.61
C ASN A 49 5.34 -0.86 -0.44
N ASP A 50 5.77 -1.93 -1.13
CA ASP A 50 5.23 -3.27 -0.94
C ASP A 50 5.45 -3.78 0.49
N HIS A 51 6.58 -3.44 1.13
CA HIS A 51 6.81 -3.72 2.56
C HIS A 51 5.87 -2.93 3.49
N ARG A 52 5.34 -1.79 3.03
CA ARG A 52 4.50 -0.90 3.83
C ARG A 52 3.02 -1.27 3.76
N LEU A 53 2.50 -1.55 2.57
CA LEU A 53 1.06 -1.70 2.34
C LEU A 53 0.46 -2.87 3.16
N GLY A 54 -0.66 -2.60 3.85
CA GLY A 54 -1.35 -3.58 4.68
C GLY A 54 -0.78 -3.78 6.08
N ALA A 55 0.21 -2.98 6.50
CA ALA A 55 0.81 -3.03 7.83
C ALA A 55 0.83 -1.64 8.50
N ASN A 56 0.85 -1.59 9.83
CA ASN A 56 1.17 -0.38 10.62
C ASN A 56 0.48 0.91 10.13
N GLU A 57 -0.86 0.93 10.10
CA GLU A 57 -1.69 2.05 9.61
C GLU A 57 -1.61 2.35 8.10
N ALA A 58 -0.83 1.61 7.30
CA ALA A 58 -0.84 1.73 5.85
C ALA A 58 -1.93 0.85 5.20
N PRO A 59 -2.72 1.41 4.27
CA PRO A 59 -3.84 0.70 3.67
C PRO A 59 -3.41 -0.57 2.91
N PRO A 60 -4.27 -1.60 2.81
CA PRO A 60 -3.99 -2.80 2.04
C PRO A 60 -3.93 -2.50 0.53
N ALA A 61 -3.45 -3.46 -0.26
CA ALA A 61 -3.37 -3.36 -1.72
C ALA A 61 -4.74 -3.35 -2.44
N ILE A 62 -5.84 -3.57 -1.72
CA ILE A 62 -7.21 -3.53 -2.24
C ILE A 62 -7.68 -2.08 -2.26
N ILE A 63 -7.78 -1.47 -3.43
CA ILE A 63 -8.29 -0.10 -3.57
C ILE A 63 -9.79 -0.05 -3.26
N SER A 64 -10.15 0.75 -2.27
CA SER A 64 -11.53 1.01 -1.85
C SER A 64 -11.74 2.46 -1.41
N ILE A 65 -12.98 2.93 -1.48
CA ILE A 65 -13.38 4.26 -1.04
C ILE A 65 -14.06 4.20 0.32
N PHE A 66 -13.57 5.01 1.25
CA PHE A 66 -14.27 5.36 2.48
C PHE A 66 -15.04 6.66 2.29
N LEU A 67 -16.37 6.64 2.46
CA LEU A 67 -17.22 7.84 2.39
C LEU A 67 -17.70 8.31 3.77
N GLY A 68 -17.68 7.42 4.77
CA GLY A 68 -18.33 7.66 6.05
C GLY A 68 -19.85 7.45 6.00
N ASP A 69 -20.46 7.35 7.18
CA ASP A 69 -21.85 6.89 7.33
C ASP A 69 -22.86 7.81 6.63
N GLU A 70 -22.71 9.13 6.78
CA GLU A 70 -23.67 10.11 6.27
C GLU A 70 -23.74 10.09 4.74
N LEU A 71 -22.59 10.22 4.05
CA LEU A 71 -22.55 10.15 2.59
C LEU A 71 -22.99 8.78 2.08
N THR A 72 -22.69 7.70 2.81
CA THR A 72 -23.13 6.35 2.42
C THR A 72 -24.65 6.22 2.48
N GLU A 73 -25.29 6.80 3.48
CA GLU A 73 -26.76 6.87 3.56
C GLU A 73 -27.36 7.73 2.43
N ILE A 74 -26.72 8.82 2.05
CA ILE A 74 -27.15 9.63 0.88
C ILE A 74 -27.05 8.82 -0.41
N ILE A 75 -25.95 8.11 -0.63
CA ILE A 75 -25.74 7.24 -1.80
C ILE A 75 -26.80 6.13 -1.83
N ASN A 76 -27.10 5.50 -0.69
CA ASN A 76 -28.15 4.48 -0.56
C ASN A 76 -29.55 5.08 -0.81
N ALA A 77 -29.80 6.31 -0.37
CA ALA A 77 -31.09 6.97 -0.56
C ALA A 77 -31.35 7.28 -2.04
N ILE A 78 -30.33 7.76 -2.76
CA ILE A 78 -30.37 8.00 -4.22
C ILE A 78 -30.59 6.68 -4.97
N GLU A 79 -29.93 5.60 -4.56
CA GLU A 79 -30.06 4.29 -5.21
C GLU A 79 -31.51 3.75 -5.16
N ASN A 80 -32.20 3.99 -4.04
CA ASN A 80 -33.52 3.43 -3.74
C ASN A 80 -34.68 4.42 -3.97
N ASP A 81 -34.41 5.63 -4.47
CA ASP A 81 -35.36 6.75 -4.56
C ASP A 81 -36.10 7.04 -3.24
N THR A 82 -35.39 6.94 -2.12
CA THR A 82 -35.94 7.24 -0.79
C THR A 82 -35.51 8.60 -0.28
N PHE A 83 -36.31 9.21 0.59
CA PHE A 83 -35.96 10.49 1.21
C PHE A 83 -34.82 10.31 2.23
N PHE A 84 -33.72 11.06 2.07
CA PHE A 84 -32.66 11.11 3.06
C PHE A 84 -33.09 11.95 4.27
N LYS A 85 -33.27 11.32 5.43
CA LYS A 85 -33.44 12.02 6.70
C LYS A 85 -32.06 12.28 7.31
N SER A 86 -31.57 13.51 7.23
CA SER A 86 -30.31 13.91 7.90
C SER A 86 -30.32 13.48 9.37
N LYS A 87 -29.33 12.66 9.74
CA LYS A 87 -29.02 12.41 11.15
C LYS A 87 -28.51 13.72 11.73
N LYS A 88 -29.31 14.37 12.58
CA LYS A 88 -28.87 15.59 13.31
C LYS A 88 -27.47 15.36 13.87
N ALA A 89 -26.54 16.25 13.54
CA ALA A 89 -25.19 16.25 14.11
C ALA A 89 -25.29 16.05 15.64
N GLN A 90 -24.76 14.94 16.16
CA GLN A 90 -24.73 14.70 17.59
C GLN A 90 -23.78 15.72 18.21
N LYS A 91 -24.36 16.71 18.90
CA LYS A 91 -23.61 17.62 19.77
C LYS A 91 -22.91 16.79 20.85
N MET A 92 -21.58 16.88 20.93
CA MET A 92 -20.89 16.48 22.15
C MET A 92 -21.08 17.61 23.17
N ASP A 93 -21.87 17.33 24.20
CA ASP A 93 -22.07 18.26 25.31
C ASP A 93 -20.92 18.06 26.31
N ILE A 94 -19.89 18.90 26.22
CA ILE A 94 -18.74 18.88 27.13
C ILE A 94 -18.95 19.92 28.24
N GLY A 95 -20.13 19.93 28.89
CA GLY A 95 -20.40 20.50 30.23
C GLY A 95 -19.87 21.89 30.61
N ALA A 96 -19.35 22.69 29.69
CA ALA A 96 -18.64 23.94 29.95
C ALA A 96 -19.11 25.00 28.94
N THR A 97 -19.70 26.05 29.48
CA THR A 97 -20.51 27.07 28.80
C THR A 97 -19.73 27.97 27.81
N VAL A 98 -18.43 27.74 27.59
CA VAL A 98 -17.54 28.70 26.88
C VAL A 98 -16.49 28.02 25.97
N LEU A 99 -16.70 26.78 25.52
CA LEU A 99 -15.84 26.18 24.48
C LEU A 99 -16.51 26.24 23.10
N PRO A 100 -15.76 26.55 22.02
CA PRO A 100 -16.29 26.48 20.67
C PRO A 100 -16.83 25.07 20.40
N HIS A 101 -17.99 25.01 19.77
CA HIS A 101 -18.65 23.75 19.46
C HIS A 101 -17.80 22.96 18.45
N PHE A 102 -17.11 21.92 18.93
CA PHE A 102 -16.45 20.96 18.05
C PHE A 102 -17.52 20.04 17.46
N PHE A 103 -17.70 20.11 16.15
CA PHE A 103 -18.44 19.09 15.42
C PHE A 103 -17.59 17.83 15.41
N ARG A 104 -18.21 16.68 15.70
CA ARG A 104 -17.54 15.38 15.63
C ARG A 104 -17.17 15.12 14.17
N ASP A 105 -15.89 15.23 13.84
CA ASP A 105 -15.38 14.75 12.55
C ASP A 105 -15.52 13.21 12.55
N THR A 106 -16.51 12.73 11.80
CA THR A 106 -16.79 11.30 11.68
C THR A 106 -15.92 10.64 10.60
N THR A 107 -15.10 11.42 9.86
CA THR A 107 -14.38 10.94 8.68
C THR A 107 -12.95 10.43 8.97
N ASP A 108 -12.36 10.78 10.11
CA ASP A 108 -10.95 10.49 10.43
C ASP A 108 -10.68 9.12 11.12
N ARG A 109 -11.72 8.33 11.42
CA ARG A 109 -11.51 7.09 12.23
C ARG A 109 -11.02 5.88 11.45
N ASN A 110 -11.02 5.91 10.11
CA ASN A 110 -10.62 4.75 9.32
C ASN A 110 -9.37 5.03 8.48
N ARG A 111 -8.20 4.98 9.12
CA ARG A 111 -6.89 5.14 8.46
C ARG A 111 -6.50 3.99 7.54
N THR A 112 -7.23 2.87 7.62
CA THR A 112 -6.96 1.66 6.83
C THR A 112 -7.49 1.73 5.39
N SER A 113 -8.31 2.74 5.08
CA SER A 113 -8.83 2.92 3.71
C SER A 113 -7.78 3.55 2.77
N PRO A 114 -7.56 2.99 1.57
CA PRO A 114 -6.70 3.58 0.54
C PRO A 114 -7.13 4.97 0.09
N PHE A 115 -8.44 5.18 -0.09
CA PHE A 115 -9.00 6.41 -0.63
C PHE A 115 -10.15 6.86 0.28
N ALA A 116 -10.01 8.02 0.92
CA ALA A 116 -10.95 8.45 1.96
C ALA A 116 -11.51 9.85 1.68
N PHE A 117 -12.83 10.00 1.75
CA PHE A 117 -13.46 11.31 1.73
C PHE A 117 -13.39 11.93 3.12
N THR A 118 -12.77 13.10 3.24
CA THR A 118 -12.57 13.81 4.51
C THR A 118 -13.29 15.16 4.47
N GLY A 119 -14.61 15.13 4.39
CA GLY A 119 -15.48 16.31 4.46
C GLY A 119 -15.64 17.08 3.15
N ASN A 120 -14.54 17.49 2.52
CA ASN A 120 -14.58 18.28 1.27
C ASN A 120 -13.45 17.97 0.27
N LYS A 121 -12.72 16.89 0.50
CA LYS A 121 -11.62 16.41 -0.32
C LYS A 121 -11.51 14.89 -0.21
N PHE A 122 -10.78 14.29 -1.14
CA PHE A 122 -10.33 12.90 -1.02
C PHE A 122 -8.86 12.86 -0.65
N GLU A 123 -8.51 11.91 0.20
CA GLU A 123 -7.14 11.57 0.59
C GLU A 123 -6.78 10.21 0.02
N PHE A 124 -5.74 10.16 -0.80
CA PHE A 124 -5.15 8.91 -1.27
C PHE A 124 -3.95 8.54 -0.39
N ARG A 125 -4.12 7.51 0.43
CA ARG A 125 -3.23 7.15 1.55
C ARG A 125 -2.21 6.05 1.20
N SER A 126 -2.35 5.46 0.02
CA SER A 126 -1.47 4.36 -0.43
C SER A 126 -0.11 4.82 -0.96
N LEU A 127 0.10 6.13 -1.16
CA LEU A 127 1.36 6.67 -1.69
C LEU A 127 2.51 6.44 -0.70
N GLY A 128 3.60 5.84 -1.18
CA GLY A 128 4.83 5.66 -0.41
C GLY A 128 5.57 6.98 -0.19
N SER A 129 6.29 7.11 0.92
CA SER A 129 6.98 8.35 1.33
C SER A 129 8.08 8.81 0.36
N SER A 130 8.71 7.88 -0.37
CA SER A 130 9.74 8.17 -1.37
C SER A 130 9.19 8.42 -2.78
N ALA A 131 7.88 8.24 -2.99
CA ALA A 131 7.28 8.29 -4.32
C ALA A 131 6.92 9.72 -4.73
N SER A 132 6.98 9.97 -6.03
CA SER A 132 6.47 11.22 -6.60
C SER A 132 4.94 11.26 -6.55
N VAL A 133 4.39 12.39 -6.10
CA VAL A 133 2.94 12.65 -6.17
C VAL A 133 2.43 12.75 -7.61
N ALA A 134 3.30 12.90 -8.60
CA ALA A 134 2.90 13.08 -9.99
C ALA A 134 2.15 11.87 -10.56
N THR A 135 2.64 10.64 -10.33
CA THR A 135 2.05 9.43 -10.93
C THR A 135 0.60 9.21 -10.46
N PRO A 136 0.28 9.21 -9.15
CA PRO A 136 -1.11 9.14 -8.71
C PRO A 136 -1.97 10.28 -9.24
N ASN A 137 -1.44 11.50 -9.31
CA ASN A 137 -2.18 12.65 -9.83
C ASN A 137 -2.48 12.55 -11.32
N ILE A 138 -1.54 12.07 -12.14
CA ILE A 138 -1.77 11.82 -13.57
C ILE A 138 -2.92 10.81 -13.70
N ILE A 139 -2.79 9.67 -13.04
CA ILE A 139 -3.76 8.57 -13.12
C ILE A 139 -5.15 9.01 -12.63
N LEU A 140 -5.24 9.58 -11.44
CA LEU A 140 -6.50 9.98 -10.83
C LEU A 140 -7.19 11.08 -11.66
N ASN A 141 -6.45 12.10 -12.09
CA ASN A 141 -7.04 13.18 -12.88
C ASN A 141 -7.51 12.70 -14.25
N THR A 142 -6.74 11.85 -14.93
CA THR A 142 -7.16 11.27 -16.22
C THR A 142 -8.38 10.35 -16.06
N ALA A 143 -8.42 9.51 -15.03
CA ALA A 143 -9.56 8.64 -14.74
C ALA A 143 -10.84 9.44 -14.43
N VAL A 144 -10.72 10.51 -13.64
CA VAL A 144 -11.86 11.41 -13.36
C VAL A 144 -12.28 12.19 -14.61
N ALA A 145 -11.33 12.63 -15.44
CA ALA A 145 -11.64 13.28 -16.72
C ALA A 145 -12.39 12.33 -17.67
N GLU A 146 -12.03 11.05 -17.73
CA GLU A 146 -12.75 10.04 -18.50
C GLU A 146 -14.18 9.85 -17.99
N ALA A 147 -14.37 9.72 -16.67
CA ALA A 147 -15.69 9.60 -16.07
C ALA A 147 -16.58 10.82 -16.40
N LEU A 148 -16.04 12.03 -16.28
CA LEU A 148 -16.75 13.27 -16.60
C LEU A 148 -17.05 13.42 -18.10
N SER A 149 -16.14 12.98 -18.98
CA SER A 149 -16.35 12.95 -20.43
C SER A 149 -17.52 12.03 -20.80
N GLN A 150 -17.56 10.83 -20.22
CA GLN A 150 -18.69 9.90 -20.40
C GLN A 150 -20.01 10.46 -19.86
N PHE A 151 -19.97 11.15 -18.71
CA PHE A 151 -21.14 11.81 -18.15
C PHE A 151 -21.65 12.93 -19.06
N TYR A 152 -20.75 13.75 -19.60
CA TYR A 152 -21.09 14.79 -20.56
C TYR A 152 -21.78 14.21 -21.81
N ASP A 153 -21.23 13.13 -22.39
CA ASP A 153 -21.79 12.49 -23.58
C ASP A 153 -23.18 11.87 -23.33
N GLU A 154 -23.44 11.36 -22.13
CA GLU A 154 -24.77 10.85 -21.74
C GLU A 154 -25.77 12.00 -21.53
N LEU A 155 -25.38 13.03 -20.77
CA LEU A 155 -26.26 14.16 -20.43
C LEU A 155 -26.59 15.02 -21.64
N LYS A 156 -25.64 15.23 -22.57
CA LYS A 156 -25.86 15.99 -23.81
C LYS A 156 -26.96 15.40 -24.68
N LYS A 157 -27.21 14.09 -24.60
CA LYS A 157 -28.25 13.38 -25.37
C LYS A 157 -29.62 13.43 -24.68
N SER A 158 -29.68 13.88 -23.43
CA SER A 158 -30.93 13.92 -22.67
C SER A 158 -31.92 14.92 -23.28
N LYS A 159 -33.20 14.52 -23.32
CA LYS A 159 -34.32 15.36 -23.73
C LYS A 159 -35.20 15.55 -22.48
N GLY A 160 -35.32 16.78 -21.99
CA GLY A 160 -36.12 17.09 -20.80
C GLY A 160 -35.35 17.88 -19.74
N SER A 161 -35.78 17.76 -18.47
CA SER A 161 -35.10 18.39 -17.33
C SER A 161 -33.68 17.83 -17.17
N ILE A 162 -32.73 18.73 -17.00
CA ILE A 162 -31.33 18.37 -16.76
C ILE A 162 -31.17 17.73 -15.38
N GLU A 163 -31.96 18.17 -14.40
CA GLU A 163 -31.98 17.64 -13.04
C GLU A 163 -32.40 16.17 -13.03
N ASP A 164 -33.47 15.82 -13.75
CA ASP A 164 -33.93 14.44 -13.90
C ASP A 164 -32.90 13.55 -14.60
N ALA A 165 -32.24 14.10 -15.64
CA ALA A 165 -31.20 13.40 -16.37
C ALA A 165 -29.97 13.12 -15.47
N VAL A 166 -29.57 14.11 -14.67
CA VAL A 166 -28.48 13.96 -13.71
C VAL A 166 -28.83 12.97 -12.61
N HIS A 167 -30.04 13.02 -12.03
CA HIS A 167 -30.46 12.05 -11.01
C HIS A 167 -30.40 10.61 -11.55
N LYS A 168 -30.90 10.39 -12.77
CA LYS A 168 -30.84 9.09 -13.44
C LYS A 168 -29.40 8.63 -13.67
N LEU A 169 -28.52 9.52 -14.13
CA LEU A 169 -27.10 9.24 -14.35
C LEU A 169 -26.40 8.86 -13.04
N VAL A 170 -26.52 9.71 -12.01
CA VAL A 170 -25.91 9.51 -10.68
C VAL A 170 -26.36 8.17 -10.10
N LYS A 171 -27.66 7.89 -10.10
CA LYS A 171 -28.22 6.62 -9.62
C LYS A 171 -27.68 5.41 -10.38
N LYS A 172 -27.66 5.47 -11.72
CA LYS A 172 -27.12 4.40 -12.57
C LYS A 172 -25.65 4.15 -12.27
N THR A 173 -24.85 5.21 -12.15
CA THR A 173 -23.43 5.13 -11.83
C THR A 173 -23.19 4.52 -10.46
N ILE A 174 -23.92 4.97 -9.43
CA ILE A 174 -23.85 4.40 -8.08
C ILE A 174 -24.12 2.90 -8.11
N LYS A 175 -25.21 2.47 -8.75
CA LYS A 175 -25.56 1.04 -8.86
C LYS A 175 -24.43 0.21 -9.47
N LYS A 176 -23.75 0.74 -10.48
CA LYS A 176 -22.66 0.05 -11.18
C LYS A 176 -21.34 0.04 -10.38
N HIS A 177 -21.04 1.13 -9.66
CA HIS A 177 -19.70 1.36 -9.11
C HIS A 177 -19.62 1.32 -7.57
N LYS A 178 -20.75 1.18 -6.86
CA LYS A 178 -20.77 1.15 -5.38
C LYS A 178 -19.96 0.01 -4.75
N ARG A 179 -19.58 -1.02 -5.53
CA ARG A 179 -18.77 -2.15 -5.05
C ARG A 179 -17.44 -1.71 -4.41
N VAL A 180 -16.85 -0.60 -4.89
CA VAL A 180 -15.60 -0.03 -4.39
C VAL A 180 -15.77 0.68 -3.04
N ILE A 181 -17.00 0.97 -2.61
CA ILE A 181 -17.28 1.68 -1.36
C ILE A 181 -17.20 0.69 -0.19
N PHE A 182 -16.33 0.97 0.76
CA PHE A 182 -16.14 0.19 1.98
C PHE A 182 -15.78 1.08 3.16
N ASN A 183 -16.64 1.07 4.19
CA ASN A 183 -16.45 1.87 5.40
C ASN A 183 -15.91 1.07 6.60
N GLY A 184 -15.60 -0.21 6.41
CA GLY A 184 -15.13 -1.11 7.47
C GLY A 184 -13.61 -1.14 7.61
N ASN A 185 -13.11 -2.03 8.46
CA ASN A 185 -11.67 -2.22 8.68
C ASN A 185 -11.02 -2.98 7.50
N GLY A 186 -10.09 -2.31 6.81
CA GLY A 186 -9.38 -2.85 5.64
C GLY A 186 -8.38 -3.96 5.92
N TYR A 187 -8.01 -4.22 7.19
CA TYR A 187 -7.04 -5.26 7.55
C TYR A 187 -7.65 -6.63 7.84
N THR A 188 -8.98 -6.74 7.77
CA THR A 188 -9.69 -7.96 8.14
C THR A 188 -9.63 -8.99 7.01
N ASP A 189 -9.45 -10.27 7.35
CA ASP A 189 -9.56 -11.37 6.37
C ASP A 189 -10.96 -11.43 5.76
N GLU A 190 -11.97 -11.02 6.54
CA GLU A 190 -13.33 -10.83 6.09
C GLU A 190 -13.41 -9.83 4.92
N TRP A 191 -12.70 -8.69 5.02
CA TRP A 191 -12.63 -7.72 3.94
C TRP A 191 -11.94 -8.29 2.70
N VAL A 192 -10.84 -9.03 2.87
CA VAL A 192 -10.14 -9.67 1.74
C VAL A 192 -11.08 -10.63 0.99
N ALA A 193 -11.83 -11.46 1.72
CA ALA A 193 -12.80 -12.38 1.14
C ALA A 193 -13.98 -11.65 0.48
N GLU A 194 -14.46 -10.57 1.11
CA GLU A 194 -15.54 -9.75 0.59
C GLU A 194 -15.14 -8.99 -0.69
N ALA A 195 -13.97 -8.34 -0.70
CA ALA A 195 -13.42 -7.63 -1.85
C ALA A 195 -13.31 -8.57 -3.07
N LYS A 196 -12.85 -9.80 -2.86
CA LYS A 196 -12.81 -10.83 -3.91
C LYS A 196 -14.21 -11.15 -4.43
N LYS A 197 -15.22 -11.32 -3.57
CA LYS A 197 -16.62 -11.54 -3.98
C LYS A 197 -17.19 -10.36 -4.76
N ARG A 198 -16.77 -9.14 -4.42
CA ARG A 198 -17.14 -7.89 -5.11
C ARG A 198 -16.40 -7.69 -6.45
N GLY A 199 -15.38 -8.50 -6.73
CA GLY A 199 -14.56 -8.39 -7.93
C GLY A 199 -13.57 -7.22 -7.89
N LEU A 200 -13.14 -6.82 -6.68
CA LEU A 200 -12.08 -5.84 -6.49
C LEU A 200 -10.71 -6.53 -6.60
N TYR A 201 -9.74 -5.80 -7.16
CA TYR A 201 -8.37 -6.29 -7.28
C TYR A 201 -7.71 -6.40 -5.89
N ASN A 202 -6.87 -7.43 -5.74
CA ASN A 202 -5.95 -7.59 -4.63
C ASN A 202 -4.56 -7.94 -5.17
N LEU A 203 -3.93 -6.95 -5.82
CA LEU A 203 -2.61 -7.07 -6.45
C LEU A 203 -1.57 -6.69 -5.39
N LYS A 204 -1.10 -7.70 -4.67
CA LYS A 204 -0.36 -7.51 -3.41
C LYS A 204 1.02 -6.92 -3.69
N SER A 205 1.68 -7.41 -4.72
CA SER A 205 3.05 -7.04 -5.06
C SER A 205 3.12 -6.11 -6.27
N THR A 206 4.26 -5.44 -6.43
CA THR A 206 4.59 -4.67 -7.63
C THR A 206 4.56 -5.54 -8.89
N PRO A 207 5.18 -6.74 -8.93
CA PRO A 207 5.04 -7.68 -10.06
C PRO A 207 3.58 -8.05 -10.41
N ASP A 208 2.68 -8.13 -9.42
CA ASP A 208 1.27 -8.43 -9.66
C ASP A 208 0.57 -7.31 -10.45
N VAL A 209 0.89 -6.05 -10.14
CA VAL A 209 0.15 -4.90 -10.68
C VAL A 209 0.77 -4.30 -11.95
N LEU A 210 2.09 -4.35 -12.12
CA LEU A 210 2.73 -3.71 -13.29
C LEU A 210 2.16 -4.17 -14.65
N PRO A 211 1.81 -5.46 -14.87
CA PRO A 211 1.21 -5.90 -16.13
C PRO A 211 -0.11 -5.21 -16.47
N THR A 212 -0.84 -4.70 -15.48
CA THR A 212 -2.10 -4.00 -15.74
C THR A 212 -1.86 -2.69 -16.51
N PHE A 213 -0.66 -2.10 -16.46
CA PHE A 213 -0.39 -0.83 -17.15
C PHE A 213 -0.63 -0.90 -18.66
N ILE A 214 -0.24 -2.03 -19.25
CA ILE A 214 -0.31 -2.29 -20.69
C ILE A 214 -1.63 -2.98 -21.11
N GLU A 215 -2.56 -3.19 -20.18
CA GLU A 215 -3.89 -3.68 -20.53
C GLU A 215 -4.62 -2.66 -21.42
N LYS A 216 -5.35 -3.17 -22.42
CA LYS A 216 -6.07 -2.36 -23.40
C LYS A 216 -6.90 -1.23 -22.77
N LYS A 217 -7.65 -1.53 -21.71
CA LYS A 217 -8.48 -0.55 -20.96
C LYS A 217 -7.65 0.64 -20.45
N ASN A 218 -6.44 0.36 -19.97
CA ASN A 218 -5.56 1.34 -19.36
C ASN A 218 -4.77 2.13 -20.40
N VAL A 219 -4.31 1.46 -21.47
CA VAL A 219 -3.71 2.13 -22.64
C VAL A 219 -4.70 3.08 -23.30
N GLU A 220 -5.95 2.64 -23.48
CA GLU A 220 -7.03 3.47 -24.05
C GLU A 220 -7.32 4.71 -23.20
N LEU A 221 -7.29 4.59 -21.87
CA LEU A 221 -7.49 5.74 -20.97
C LEU A 221 -6.47 6.85 -21.27
N PHE A 222 -5.18 6.53 -21.31
CA PHE A 222 -4.15 7.56 -21.48
C PHE A 222 -4.08 8.08 -22.92
N THR A 223 -4.23 7.20 -23.91
CA THR A 223 -4.13 7.58 -25.33
C THR A 223 -5.32 8.42 -25.78
N LYS A 224 -6.55 8.10 -25.36
CA LYS A 224 -7.77 8.88 -25.63
C LYS A 224 -7.68 10.30 -25.07
N HIS A 225 -7.05 10.47 -23.91
CA HIS A 225 -6.88 11.76 -23.25
C HIS A 225 -5.57 12.47 -23.63
N HIS A 226 -4.80 11.92 -24.59
CA HIS A 226 -3.53 12.47 -25.05
C HIS A 226 -2.51 12.70 -23.92
N ILE A 227 -2.52 11.83 -22.91
CA ILE A 227 -1.60 11.89 -21.76
C ILE A 227 -0.30 11.15 -22.08
N PHE A 228 -0.43 9.94 -22.64
CA PHE A 228 0.68 9.13 -23.12
C PHE A 228 0.29 8.48 -24.45
N THR A 229 1.30 8.17 -25.23
CA THR A 229 1.25 7.26 -26.37
C THR A 229 1.48 5.82 -25.91
N GLU A 230 1.04 4.85 -26.71
CA GLU A 230 1.26 3.43 -26.41
C GLU A 230 2.75 3.05 -26.25
N PRO A 231 3.70 3.54 -27.08
CA PRO A 231 5.13 3.32 -26.84
C PRO A 231 5.61 3.87 -25.49
N GLU A 232 5.16 5.06 -25.08
CA GLU A 232 5.54 5.63 -23.78
C GLU A 232 5.03 4.79 -22.60
N ILE A 233 3.84 4.20 -22.71
CA ILE A 233 3.30 3.31 -21.67
C ILE A 233 4.16 2.04 -21.57
N ASN A 234 4.50 1.42 -22.70
CA ASN A 234 5.35 0.24 -22.73
C ASN A 234 6.75 0.53 -22.15
N SER A 235 7.38 1.65 -22.54
CA SER A 235 8.67 2.04 -21.97
C SER A 235 8.59 2.30 -20.46
N ARG A 236 7.51 2.92 -19.98
CA ARG A 236 7.32 3.13 -18.54
C ARG A 236 7.11 1.81 -17.78
N TYR A 237 6.36 0.88 -18.35
CA TYR A 237 6.18 -0.47 -17.80
C TYR A 237 7.52 -1.19 -17.63
N GLU A 238 8.37 -1.18 -18.67
CA GLU A 238 9.72 -1.77 -18.61
C GLU A 238 10.60 -1.10 -17.55
N ILE A 239 10.63 0.24 -17.53
CA ILE A 239 11.41 1.02 -16.54
C ILE A 239 10.96 0.71 -15.11
N LEU A 240 9.65 0.58 -14.86
CA LEU A 240 9.12 0.26 -13.53
C LEU A 240 9.55 -1.15 -13.08
N LEU A 241 9.48 -2.14 -13.97
CA LEU A 241 9.97 -3.49 -13.68
C LEU A 241 11.48 -3.51 -13.44
N GLU A 242 12.25 -2.82 -14.28
CA GLU A 242 13.69 -2.74 -14.17
C GLU A 242 14.12 -2.09 -12.85
N ASN A 243 13.48 -0.98 -12.47
CA ASN A 243 13.73 -0.31 -11.19
C ASN A 243 13.42 -1.23 -10.01
N TYR A 244 12.29 -1.95 -10.04
CA TYR A 244 11.93 -2.91 -9.00
C TYR A 244 12.99 -4.00 -8.85
N CYS A 245 13.40 -4.63 -9.96
CA CYS A 245 14.43 -5.67 -9.96
C CYS A 245 15.78 -5.13 -9.46
N LYS A 246 16.18 -3.93 -9.90
CA LYS A 246 17.45 -3.31 -9.49
C LYS A 246 17.48 -2.97 -8.01
N THR A 247 16.40 -2.44 -7.45
CA THR A 247 16.31 -2.16 -6.01
C THR A 247 16.52 -3.44 -5.20
N LEU A 248 15.77 -4.49 -5.51
CA LEU A 248 15.88 -5.77 -4.79
C LEU A 248 17.22 -6.47 -5.03
N HIS A 249 17.82 -6.31 -6.22
CA HIS A 249 19.18 -6.78 -6.49
C HIS A 249 20.21 -6.12 -5.56
N ILE A 250 20.14 -4.79 -5.43
CA ILE A 250 21.05 -4.03 -4.55
C ILE A 250 20.83 -4.45 -3.09
N GLU A 251 19.58 -4.57 -2.64
CA GLU A 251 19.27 -5.01 -1.28
C GLU A 251 19.81 -6.42 -1.00
N SER A 252 19.64 -7.35 -1.95
CA SER A 252 20.17 -8.72 -1.85
C SER A 252 21.70 -8.74 -1.80
N LYS A 253 22.39 -8.06 -2.72
CA LYS A 253 23.87 -7.96 -2.70
C LYS A 253 24.37 -7.28 -1.42
N THR A 254 23.68 -6.25 -0.93
CA THR A 254 24.02 -5.59 0.33
C THR A 254 23.90 -6.55 1.51
N LEU A 255 22.84 -7.36 1.57
CA LEU A 255 22.70 -8.37 2.61
C LEU A 255 23.79 -9.44 2.53
N GLN A 256 24.14 -9.91 1.34
CA GLN A 256 25.25 -10.85 1.13
C GLN A 256 26.57 -10.27 1.67
N ASP A 257 26.89 -9.03 1.32
CA ASP A 257 28.09 -8.34 1.80
C ASP A 257 28.07 -8.19 3.34
N MET A 258 26.93 -7.78 3.91
CA MET A 258 26.77 -7.66 5.36
C MET A 258 26.98 -9.00 6.07
N LEU A 259 26.45 -10.10 5.54
CA LEU A 259 26.61 -11.43 6.12
C LEU A 259 28.05 -11.90 6.09
N TYR A 260 28.68 -11.91 4.91
CA TYR A 260 30.00 -12.49 4.73
C TYR A 260 31.10 -11.63 5.35
N ALA A 261 31.01 -10.30 5.24
CA ALA A 261 32.06 -9.42 5.71
C ALA A 261 31.95 -9.10 7.22
N GLN A 262 30.74 -9.19 7.80
CA GLN A 262 30.50 -8.66 9.16
C GLN A 262 29.78 -9.66 10.07
N PHE A 263 28.58 -10.15 9.70
CA PHE A 263 27.77 -10.95 10.62
C PHE A 263 28.35 -12.33 10.91
N LEU A 264 28.63 -13.12 9.87
CA LEU A 264 29.17 -14.49 10.01
C LEU A 264 30.55 -14.48 10.71
N PRO A 265 31.51 -13.59 10.35
CA PRO A 265 32.77 -13.49 11.09
C PRO A 265 32.58 -13.15 12.57
N THR A 266 31.61 -12.28 12.88
CA THR A 266 31.29 -11.91 14.27
C THR A 266 30.71 -13.09 15.04
N LEU A 267 29.74 -13.79 14.45
CA LEU A 267 29.12 -14.98 15.03
C LEU A 267 30.16 -16.06 15.33
N MET A 268 31.06 -16.33 14.37
CA MET A 268 32.17 -17.27 14.53
C MET A 268 33.10 -16.83 15.67
N LYS A 269 33.55 -15.57 15.65
CA LYS A 269 34.44 -15.01 16.69
C LYS A 269 33.84 -15.09 18.09
N PHE A 270 32.54 -14.83 18.23
CA PHE A 270 31.87 -14.95 19.52
C PHE A 270 31.74 -16.42 19.95
N SER A 271 31.36 -17.31 19.02
CA SER A 271 31.28 -18.75 19.27
C SER A 271 32.61 -19.33 19.74
N ASP A 272 33.72 -18.96 19.08
CA ASP A 272 35.08 -19.37 19.47
C ASP A 272 35.45 -18.91 20.88
N LYS A 273 35.09 -17.67 21.25
CA LYS A 273 35.32 -17.16 22.61
C LYS A 273 34.57 -17.96 23.66
N VAL A 274 33.31 -18.31 23.39
CA VAL A 274 32.51 -19.11 24.33
C VAL A 274 33.05 -20.55 24.41
N ALA A 275 33.46 -21.13 23.28
CA ALA A 275 34.10 -22.45 23.24
C ALA A 275 35.40 -22.49 24.06
N ALA A 276 36.28 -21.50 23.90
CA ALA A 276 37.49 -21.38 24.71
C ALA A 276 37.19 -21.24 26.21
N SER A 277 36.11 -20.54 26.58
CA SER A 277 35.66 -20.44 27.98
C SER A 277 35.19 -21.78 28.53
N ILE A 278 34.49 -22.59 27.73
CA ILE A 278 34.06 -23.95 28.09
C ILE A 278 35.28 -24.81 28.42
N GLU A 279 36.28 -24.85 27.52
CA GLU A 279 37.50 -25.63 27.75
C GLU A 279 38.22 -25.22 29.04
N ALA A 280 38.35 -23.91 29.28
CA ALA A 280 39.00 -23.40 30.48
C ALA A 280 38.27 -23.84 31.77
N LYS A 281 36.93 -23.78 31.78
CA LYS A 281 36.11 -24.23 32.92
C LYS A 281 36.23 -25.72 33.15
N GLU A 282 36.22 -26.53 32.09
CA GLU A 282 36.31 -27.98 32.19
C GLU A 282 37.67 -28.44 32.72
N ARG A 283 38.76 -27.78 32.31
CA ARG A 283 40.11 -28.03 32.88
C ARG A 283 40.17 -27.79 34.40
N MET A 284 39.32 -26.91 34.92
CA MET A 284 39.18 -26.64 36.36
C MET A 284 38.17 -27.55 37.06
N GLY A 285 37.56 -28.51 36.36
CA GLY A 285 36.51 -29.39 36.90
C GLY A 285 35.15 -28.72 37.10
N LEU A 286 34.92 -27.54 36.49
CA LEU A 286 33.64 -26.84 36.55
C LEU A 286 32.68 -27.34 35.47
N LYS A 287 31.38 -27.28 35.75
CA LYS A 287 30.33 -27.60 34.77
C LYS A 287 30.07 -26.39 33.87
N ALA A 288 30.11 -26.58 32.55
CA ALA A 288 29.86 -25.54 31.54
C ALA A 288 28.58 -25.79 30.72
N LYS A 289 27.49 -26.23 31.39
CA LYS A 289 26.27 -26.69 30.71
C LYS A 289 25.56 -25.57 29.93
N ALA A 290 25.51 -24.35 30.48
CA ALA A 290 24.80 -23.24 29.87
C ALA A 290 25.53 -22.73 28.62
N GLU A 291 26.85 -22.60 28.71
CA GLU A 291 27.74 -22.17 27.64
C GLU A 291 27.74 -23.18 26.48
N LYS A 292 27.75 -24.48 26.79
CA LYS A 292 27.56 -25.53 25.77
C LYS A 292 26.22 -25.41 25.05
N GLY A 293 25.17 -25.01 25.75
CA GLY A 293 23.86 -24.75 25.14
C GLY A 293 23.91 -23.53 24.21
N LEU A 294 24.57 -22.45 24.63
CA LEU A 294 24.74 -21.25 23.83
C LEU A 294 25.56 -21.53 22.56
N VAL A 295 26.74 -22.15 22.68
CA VAL A 295 27.59 -22.47 21.51
C VAL A 295 26.84 -23.32 20.50
N LYS A 296 26.10 -24.34 20.93
CA LYS A 296 25.28 -25.15 20.02
C LYS A 296 24.24 -24.33 19.25
N LYS A 297 23.63 -23.33 19.90
CA LYS A 297 22.68 -22.44 19.23
C LYS A 297 23.37 -21.53 18.21
N LEU A 298 24.52 -20.95 18.58
CA LEU A 298 25.29 -20.07 17.69
C LEU A 298 25.86 -20.83 16.49
N ASP A 299 26.37 -22.04 16.71
CA ASP A 299 26.91 -22.94 15.69
C ASP A 299 25.84 -23.37 14.69
N ALA A 300 24.68 -23.84 15.17
CA ALA A 300 23.56 -24.18 14.30
C ALA A 300 23.09 -22.99 13.45
N ALA A 301 22.99 -21.79 14.04
CA ALA A 301 22.63 -20.58 13.31
C ALA A 301 23.70 -20.19 12.29
N TYR A 302 24.99 -20.39 12.58
CA TYR A 302 26.08 -20.13 11.65
C TYR A 302 25.98 -21.03 10.42
N GLU A 303 25.83 -22.35 10.63
CA GLU A 303 25.67 -23.31 9.52
C GLU A 303 24.45 -22.97 8.66
N GLU A 304 23.31 -22.68 9.29
CA GLU A 304 22.07 -22.34 8.58
C GLU A 304 22.21 -21.04 7.78
N LEU A 305 22.76 -19.99 8.39
CA LEU A 305 23.01 -18.70 7.71
C LEU A 305 23.98 -18.85 6.55
N PHE A 306 25.03 -19.67 6.69
CA PHE A 306 26.00 -19.88 5.63
C PHE A 306 25.33 -20.53 4.40
N VAL A 307 24.53 -21.58 4.61
CA VAL A 307 23.79 -22.25 3.53
C VAL A 307 22.79 -21.30 2.86
N TYR A 308 22.06 -20.50 3.64
CA TYR A 308 21.13 -19.52 3.09
C TYR A 308 21.85 -18.39 2.33
N ALA A 309 23.02 -17.95 2.80
CA ALA A 309 23.82 -16.95 2.10
C ALA A 309 24.30 -17.47 0.74
N GLU A 310 24.79 -18.71 0.66
CA GLU A 310 25.18 -19.33 -0.62
C GLU A 310 23.99 -19.42 -1.58
N LYS A 311 22.83 -19.84 -1.08
CA LYS A 311 21.60 -19.91 -1.86
C LYS A 311 21.17 -18.53 -2.38
N LEU A 312 21.23 -17.50 -1.53
CA LEU A 312 20.90 -16.12 -1.90
C LEU A 312 21.83 -15.59 -3.01
N VAL A 313 23.13 -15.92 -2.95
CA VAL A 313 24.11 -15.59 -4.01
C VAL A 313 23.67 -16.24 -5.31
N GLU A 314 23.46 -17.56 -5.31
CA GLU A 314 23.07 -18.29 -6.52
C GLU A 314 21.77 -17.75 -7.13
N ASP A 315 20.77 -17.47 -6.30
CA ASP A 315 19.46 -17.06 -6.78
C ASP A 315 19.46 -15.61 -7.26
N THR A 316 20.29 -14.75 -6.68
CA THR A 316 20.56 -13.40 -7.19
C THR A 316 21.25 -13.44 -8.56
N ASP A 317 22.25 -14.29 -8.72
CA ASP A 317 22.98 -14.42 -9.99
C ASP A 317 22.08 -15.03 -11.08
N LYS A 318 21.23 -16.00 -10.72
CA LYS A 318 20.18 -16.53 -11.62
C LYS A 318 19.23 -15.42 -12.07
N ALA A 319 18.81 -14.54 -11.15
CA ALA A 319 17.90 -13.43 -11.48
C ALA A 319 18.53 -12.45 -12.46
N GLU A 320 19.81 -12.12 -12.29
CA GLU A 320 20.55 -11.23 -13.17
C GLU A 320 20.63 -11.76 -14.62
N ALA A 321 20.73 -13.08 -14.77
CA ALA A 321 20.74 -13.76 -16.06
C ALA A 321 19.36 -13.92 -16.75
N MET A 322 18.25 -13.52 -16.10
CA MET A 322 16.90 -13.68 -16.68
C MET A 322 16.52 -12.53 -17.62
N ASP A 323 16.38 -12.74 -18.94
CA ASP A 323 16.03 -11.66 -19.87
C ASP A 323 14.61 -11.09 -19.70
N ASP A 324 13.66 -11.92 -19.28
CA ASP A 324 12.26 -11.54 -19.08
C ASP A 324 12.11 -10.76 -17.77
N LEU A 325 11.92 -9.44 -17.87
CA LEU A 325 11.84 -8.53 -16.72
C LEU A 325 10.71 -8.89 -15.76
N LEU A 326 9.56 -9.38 -16.25
CA LEU A 326 8.44 -9.73 -15.38
C LEU A 326 8.75 -11.01 -14.60
N LYS A 327 9.30 -12.04 -15.26
CA LYS A 327 9.75 -13.25 -14.56
C LYS A 327 10.87 -12.96 -13.58
N ARG A 328 11.81 -12.09 -13.96
CA ARG A 328 12.88 -11.61 -13.08
C ARG A 328 12.29 -10.95 -11.83
N ALA A 329 11.28 -10.07 -12.00
CA ALA A 329 10.62 -9.41 -10.89
C ALA A 329 9.89 -10.40 -9.96
N TYR A 330 9.20 -11.41 -10.50
CA TYR A 330 8.61 -12.48 -9.69
C TYR A 330 9.67 -13.33 -8.97
N HIS A 331 10.80 -13.62 -9.60
CA HIS A 331 11.88 -14.36 -8.94
C HIS A 331 12.49 -13.59 -7.77
N TYR A 332 12.65 -12.27 -7.91
CA TYR A 332 13.02 -11.42 -6.77
C TYR A 332 11.96 -11.45 -5.65
N HIS A 333 10.68 -11.32 -6.01
CA HIS A 333 9.58 -11.26 -5.06
C HIS A 333 9.31 -12.58 -4.32
N ASP A 334 9.18 -13.68 -5.07
CA ASP A 334 8.73 -14.97 -4.55
C ASP A 334 9.86 -15.80 -3.93
N LYS A 335 11.11 -15.52 -4.30
CA LYS A 335 12.28 -16.30 -3.87
C LYS A 335 13.27 -15.50 -3.06
N ILE A 336 13.89 -14.49 -3.66
CA ILE A 336 14.99 -13.72 -3.04
C ILE A 336 14.50 -12.99 -1.78
N LEU A 337 13.35 -12.30 -1.84
CA LEU A 337 12.79 -11.64 -0.66
C LEU A 337 12.45 -12.63 0.48
N VAL A 338 11.96 -13.82 0.15
CA VAL A 338 11.68 -14.87 1.14
C VAL A 338 12.96 -15.34 1.81
N GLU A 339 14.02 -15.56 1.03
CA GLU A 339 15.34 -15.96 1.55
C GLU A 339 15.96 -14.87 2.43
N MET A 340 15.87 -13.60 2.00
CA MET A 340 16.31 -12.46 2.81
C MET A 340 15.56 -12.40 4.15
N GLY A 341 14.25 -12.70 4.15
CA GLY A 341 13.45 -12.79 5.37
C GLY A 341 13.89 -13.92 6.31
N GLN A 342 14.20 -15.10 5.76
CA GLN A 342 14.70 -16.25 6.52
C GLN A 342 16.07 -15.96 7.15
N ILE A 343 16.98 -15.41 6.37
CA ILE A 343 18.30 -14.97 6.85
C ILE A 343 18.14 -14.00 8.02
N ARG A 344 17.28 -12.99 7.85
CA ARG A 344 17.03 -12.00 8.90
C ARG A 344 16.49 -12.65 10.17
N GLU A 345 15.50 -13.53 10.07
CA GLU A 345 14.92 -14.20 11.23
C GLU A 345 15.97 -15.00 12.03
N ILE A 346 16.85 -15.72 11.34
CA ILE A 346 17.92 -16.48 11.98
C ILE A 346 18.95 -15.54 12.62
N ALA A 347 19.38 -14.50 11.89
CA ALA A 347 20.35 -13.52 12.37
C ALA A 347 19.84 -12.79 13.62
N ASP A 348 18.61 -12.26 13.59
CA ASP A 348 17.97 -11.57 14.72
C ASP A 348 17.89 -12.51 15.96
N SER A 349 17.71 -13.82 15.75
CA SER A 349 17.60 -14.80 16.84
C SER A 349 18.89 -15.03 17.64
N VAL A 350 20.05 -14.68 17.06
CA VAL A 350 21.37 -14.82 17.68
C VAL A 350 22.08 -13.51 17.96
N GLU A 351 21.72 -12.43 17.27
CA GLU A 351 22.25 -11.06 17.49
C GLU A 351 22.11 -10.63 18.96
N VAL A 352 21.01 -11.01 19.62
CA VAL A 352 20.73 -10.70 21.04
C VAL A 352 21.77 -11.24 22.02
N TYR A 353 22.60 -12.20 21.62
CA TYR A 353 23.66 -12.75 22.46
C TYR A 353 25.00 -12.07 22.25
N PHE A 354 25.15 -11.25 21.21
CA PHE A 354 26.41 -10.57 20.94
C PHE A 354 26.67 -9.49 21.99
N PRO A 355 27.86 -9.51 22.63
CA PRO A 355 28.33 -8.39 23.43
C PRO A 355 28.34 -7.10 22.60
N ALA A 356 28.07 -5.96 23.23
CA ALA A 356 28.00 -4.66 22.55
C ALA A 356 29.29 -4.35 21.75
N GLU A 357 30.45 -4.74 22.27
CA GLU A 357 31.75 -4.54 21.61
C GLU A 357 31.99 -5.45 20.39
N LEU A 358 31.15 -6.47 20.19
CA LEU A 358 31.17 -7.34 19.03
C LEU A 358 30.03 -7.05 18.07
N GLN A 359 29.08 -6.18 18.41
CA GLN A 359 27.96 -5.88 17.51
C GLN A 359 28.49 -5.32 16.17
N PRO A 360 28.15 -5.95 15.03
CA PRO A 360 28.66 -5.53 13.73
C PRO A 360 27.99 -4.24 13.23
N TYR A 361 26.78 -3.94 13.72
CA TYR A 361 25.98 -2.78 13.33
C TYR A 361 25.29 -2.16 14.55
N PRO A 362 24.83 -0.89 14.46
CA PRO A 362 23.98 -0.30 15.48
C PRO A 362 22.68 -1.11 15.65
N THR A 363 22.30 -1.37 16.90
CA THR A 363 21.03 -2.04 17.20
C THR A 363 19.84 -1.13 16.88
N TYR A 364 18.63 -1.69 16.83
CA TYR A 364 17.42 -0.89 16.72
C TYR A 364 17.27 0.14 17.86
N ALA A 365 17.74 -0.19 19.07
CA ALA A 365 17.73 0.75 20.17
C ALA A 365 18.66 1.94 19.90
N ASP A 366 19.83 1.67 19.31
CA ASP A 366 20.80 2.70 18.93
C ASP A 366 20.22 3.61 17.83
N MET A 367 19.59 3.03 16.82
CA MET A 367 19.00 3.79 15.71
C MET A 367 17.77 4.62 16.08
N LEU A 368 16.95 4.15 17.02
CA LEU A 368 15.64 4.76 17.32
C LEU A 368 15.66 5.70 18.54
N PHE A 369 16.54 5.47 19.52
CA PHE A 369 16.49 6.16 20.81
C PHE A 369 17.80 6.83 21.21
N TYR A 370 18.92 6.50 20.57
CA TYR A 370 20.20 7.13 20.88
C TYR A 370 20.34 8.43 20.07
N VAL A 371 20.48 9.55 20.80
CA VAL A 371 20.82 10.88 20.29
C VAL A 371 22.25 11.21 20.68
#